data_AF-A0A9R1SYX8-F1
#
_entry.id   AF-A0A9R1SYX8-F1
#
_cell.length_a   1.000
_cell.length_b   1.000
_cell.length_c   1.000
_cell.angle_alpha   90.00
_cell.angle_beta   90.00
_cell.angle_gamma   90.00
#
_symmetry.space_group_name_H-M   'P 1'
#
loop_
_entity.id
_entity.type
_entity.pdbx_description
1 polymer ?
#
loop_
_entity_poly.entity_id
_entity_poly.type
_entity_poly.pdbx_seq_one_letter_code
_entity_poly.pdbx_strand_id
1 'polypeptide(L)'
;MEADRGSDQMTASGSGEVKRTSKDKSKVGALAIEFEYYGGVISNVEPALTDSGVRALAVDWKKKLFEVGYHVERLRDKRNRYLAGLTINMINDKMTGIFDTVPPDGPLPEIDELSIITSGEADWEKDSTWSEFYSAIPEVTDEISCTFHSNEEDCEEDASMDKQLETEFWFLLYQIRPCAAIMPCPYSKSKVIHWIYTLCRLSAKKCFKMKTLRNDYAYSLLSYVIDLKVAGPFEDSPPRRKLPPLAEIAKKIAEKYPITSPYNCQANSFMDAQPALEEGAICYVAVTGNQFDPNTLLPR
;
A
#
# COMPACT_ATOMS: atom_id res chain seq x y z
N MET A 1 -75.98 -2.28 -51.87
CA MET A 1 -76.18 -2.22 -50.41
C MET A 1 -75.62 -3.51 -49.81
N GLU A 2 -74.32 -3.83 -49.94
CA GLU A 2 -73.09 -3.22 -49.32
C GLU A 2 -73.10 -3.41 -47.78
N ALA A 3 -72.27 -4.27 -47.15
CA ALA A 3 -70.79 -4.34 -47.02
C ALA A 3 -70.19 -3.07 -46.37
N ASP A 4 -69.09 -3.02 -45.60
CA ASP A 4 -68.17 -3.89 -44.84
C ASP A 4 -67.08 -2.91 -44.28
N ARG A 5 -66.31 -3.30 -43.25
CA ARG A 5 -64.94 -2.84 -42.85
C ARG A 5 -64.50 -1.34 -42.83
N GLY A 6 -63.92 -0.97 -41.67
CA GLY A 6 -62.46 -0.68 -41.54
C GLY A 6 -61.93 0.76 -41.73
N SER A 7 -60.75 1.02 -41.11
CA SER A 7 -59.78 2.11 -41.40
C SER A 7 -60.14 3.51 -40.81
N ASP A 8 -59.25 4.36 -40.31
CA ASP A 8 -57.82 4.34 -39.96
C ASP A 8 -57.47 5.63 -39.15
N GLN A 9 -56.46 5.49 -38.28
CA GLN A 9 -55.30 6.37 -38.07
C GLN A 9 -55.35 7.85 -37.62
N MET A 10 -54.48 8.06 -36.62
CA MET A 10 -53.41 9.06 -36.50
C MET A 10 -53.73 10.52 -36.18
N THR A 11 -53.24 10.96 -35.02
CA THR A 11 -52.09 11.90 -34.83
C THR A 11 -52.00 12.18 -33.31
N ALA A 12 -50.86 12.40 -32.65
CA ALA A 12 -49.46 12.38 -33.01
C ALA A 12 -48.64 12.08 -31.73
N SER A 13 -47.49 11.46 -31.96
CA SER A 13 -46.48 11.01 -31.01
C SER A 13 -45.93 12.14 -30.14
N GLY A 14 -46.14 12.02 -28.83
CA GLY A 14 -45.37 12.75 -27.83
C GLY A 14 -44.06 12.01 -27.58
N SER A 15 -42.96 12.57 -28.09
CA SER A 15 -41.58 12.23 -27.74
C SER A 15 -41.39 12.34 -26.22
N GLY A 16 -41.45 11.21 -25.52
CA GLY A 16 -41.09 11.10 -24.11
C GLY A 16 -39.59 11.28 -23.94
N GLU A 17 -39.15 12.51 -23.70
CA GLU A 17 -37.84 12.80 -23.15
C GLU A 17 -37.72 12.14 -21.78
N VAL A 18 -37.04 10.99 -21.73
CA VAL A 18 -36.70 10.33 -20.47
C VAL A 18 -35.65 11.20 -19.76
N LYS A 19 -36.10 12.01 -18.81
CA LYS A 19 -35.25 12.75 -17.87
C LYS A 19 -34.34 11.77 -17.11
N ARG A 20 -33.12 11.54 -17.61
CA ARG A 20 -32.03 10.88 -16.89
C ARG A 20 -31.74 11.69 -15.62
N THR A 21 -31.97 11.09 -14.46
CA THR A 21 -31.79 11.75 -13.15
C THR A 21 -30.31 11.96 -12.84
N SER A 22 -29.97 12.91 -11.95
CA SER A 22 -28.58 13.24 -11.58
C SER A 22 -27.78 12.06 -11.01
N LYS A 23 -28.48 11.04 -10.48
CA LYS A 23 -27.90 9.82 -9.90
C LYS A 23 -27.27 8.92 -10.98
N ASP A 24 -27.85 8.87 -12.17
CA ASP A 24 -27.31 8.08 -13.29
C ASP A 24 -26.03 8.69 -13.86
N LYS A 25 -25.95 10.04 -13.91
CA LYS A 25 -24.72 10.74 -14.32
C LYS A 25 -23.56 10.48 -13.36
N SER A 26 -23.83 10.40 -12.06
CA SER A 26 -22.84 10.07 -11.03
C SER A 26 -22.30 8.64 -11.20
N LYS A 27 -23.19 7.66 -11.46
CA LYS A 27 -22.78 6.26 -11.70
C LYS A 27 -21.94 6.09 -12.97
N VAL A 28 -22.33 6.75 -14.06
CA VAL A 28 -21.56 6.72 -15.32
C VAL A 28 -20.16 7.33 -15.15
N GLY A 29 -20.04 8.41 -14.37
CA GLY A 29 -18.76 9.00 -14.01
C GLY A 29 -17.88 8.07 -13.18
N ALA A 30 -18.45 7.41 -12.17
CA ALA A 30 -17.73 6.45 -11.33
C ALA A 30 -17.14 5.28 -12.15
N LEU A 31 -17.93 4.69 -13.06
CA LEU A 31 -17.46 3.59 -13.90
C LEU A 31 -16.36 4.00 -14.89
N ALA A 32 -16.32 5.28 -15.30
CA ALA A 32 -15.23 5.80 -16.13
C ALA A 32 -13.93 5.94 -15.32
N ILE A 33 -14.03 6.50 -14.11
CA ILE A 33 -12.89 6.66 -13.19
C ILE A 33 -12.30 5.29 -12.81
N GLU A 34 -13.15 4.31 -12.46
CA GLU A 34 -12.69 2.94 -12.17
C GLU A 34 -11.93 2.31 -13.34
N PHE A 35 -12.42 2.51 -14.56
CA PHE A 35 -11.75 1.99 -15.76
C PHE A 35 -10.36 2.60 -15.95
N GLU A 36 -10.25 3.92 -15.81
CA GLU A 36 -8.97 4.63 -15.87
C GLU A 36 -8.03 4.18 -14.75
N TYR A 37 -8.54 4.02 -13.53
CA TYR A 37 -7.78 3.53 -12.40
C TYR A 37 -7.20 2.13 -12.65
N TYR A 38 -8.05 1.14 -12.95
CA TYR A 38 -7.59 -0.22 -13.21
C TYR A 38 -6.67 -0.28 -14.42
N GLY A 39 -6.96 0.50 -15.47
CA GLY A 39 -6.09 0.58 -16.65
C GLY A 39 -4.70 1.14 -16.36
N GLY A 40 -4.62 2.14 -15.49
CA GLY A 40 -3.36 2.69 -14.99
C GLY A 40 -2.57 1.66 -14.18
N VAL A 41 -3.23 1.01 -13.21
CA VAL A 41 -2.59 -0.02 -12.37
C VAL A 41 -2.09 -1.18 -13.23
N ILE A 42 -2.92 -1.74 -14.11
CA ILE A 42 -2.54 -2.84 -15.01
C ILE A 42 -1.33 -2.45 -15.86
N SER A 43 -1.29 -1.23 -16.40
CA SER A 43 -0.17 -0.80 -17.24
C SER A 43 1.15 -0.65 -16.47
N ASN A 44 1.09 -0.40 -15.16
CA ASN A 44 2.26 -0.35 -14.30
C ASN A 44 2.70 -1.74 -13.81
N VAL A 45 1.75 -2.64 -13.52
CA VAL A 45 2.01 -3.97 -12.96
C VAL A 45 2.38 -5.00 -14.04
N GLU A 46 1.76 -4.94 -15.22
CA GLU A 46 2.02 -5.85 -16.35
C GLU A 46 3.52 -6.04 -16.67
N PRO A 47 4.35 -4.98 -16.82
CA PRO A 47 5.76 -5.17 -17.10
C PRO A 47 6.55 -5.76 -15.92
N ALA A 48 6.01 -5.69 -14.70
CA ALA A 48 6.65 -6.16 -13.47
C ALA A 48 6.32 -7.63 -13.13
N LEU A 49 5.38 -8.27 -13.83
CA LEU A 49 5.03 -9.68 -13.62
C LEU A 49 6.25 -10.57 -13.86
N THR A 50 6.56 -11.50 -12.95
CA THR A 50 7.82 -12.26 -13.02
C THR A 50 7.77 -13.37 -14.06
N ASP A 51 6.62 -14.03 -14.22
CA ASP A 51 6.44 -15.12 -15.17
C ASP A 51 5.98 -14.62 -16.55
N SER A 52 6.71 -15.03 -17.59
CA SER A 52 6.45 -14.60 -18.97
C SER A 52 5.11 -15.12 -19.55
N GLY A 53 4.64 -16.29 -19.09
CA GLY A 53 3.35 -16.86 -19.48
C GLY A 53 2.19 -16.13 -18.81
N VAL A 54 2.30 -15.87 -17.51
CA VAL A 54 1.37 -15.02 -16.75
C VAL A 54 1.28 -13.63 -17.37
N ARG A 55 2.42 -13.06 -17.77
CA ARG A 55 2.47 -11.77 -18.47
C ARG A 55 1.77 -11.82 -19.83
N ALA A 56 1.99 -12.86 -20.62
CA ALA A 56 1.31 -13.02 -21.92
C ALA A 56 -0.22 -13.12 -21.74
N LEU A 57 -0.69 -13.91 -20.76
CA LEU A 57 -2.11 -13.99 -20.42
C LEU A 57 -2.67 -12.63 -19.97
N ALA A 58 -1.93 -11.88 -19.16
CA ALA A 58 -2.33 -10.53 -18.74
C ALA A 58 -2.53 -9.60 -19.94
N VAL A 59 -1.60 -9.63 -20.90
CA VAL A 59 -1.66 -8.85 -22.14
C VAL A 59 -2.92 -9.20 -22.95
N ASP A 60 -3.24 -10.48 -23.09
CA ASP A 60 -4.39 -10.92 -23.88
C ASP A 60 -5.71 -10.54 -23.19
N TRP A 61 -5.83 -10.74 -21.88
CA TRP A 61 -6.99 -10.29 -21.10
C TRP A 61 -7.15 -8.78 -21.11
N LYS A 62 -6.06 -8.01 -20.99
CA LYS A 62 -6.08 -6.56 -21.13
C LYS A 62 -6.61 -6.16 -22.50
N LYS A 63 -6.11 -6.74 -23.59
CA LYS A 63 -6.62 -6.45 -24.94
C LYS A 63 -8.13 -6.71 -25.02
N LYS A 64 -8.60 -7.86 -24.53
CA LYS A 64 -10.03 -8.22 -24.53
C LYS A 64 -10.89 -7.20 -23.80
N LEU A 65 -10.49 -6.80 -22.59
CA LEU A 65 -11.27 -5.89 -21.74
C LEU A 65 -11.25 -4.44 -22.24
N PHE A 66 -10.25 -4.08 -23.05
CA PHE A 66 -10.13 -2.76 -23.67
C PHE A 66 -10.76 -2.67 -25.06
N GLU A 67 -11.27 -3.77 -25.62
CA GLU A 67 -11.99 -3.77 -26.89
C GLU A 67 -13.16 -2.79 -26.89
N VAL A 68 -13.36 -2.11 -28.02
CA VAL A 68 -14.41 -1.09 -28.20
C VAL A 68 -15.81 -1.61 -27.81
N GLY A 69 -16.07 -2.90 -28.02
CA GLY A 69 -17.33 -3.55 -27.64
C GLY A 69 -17.68 -3.45 -26.15
N TYR A 70 -16.69 -3.35 -25.26
CA TYR A 70 -16.89 -3.25 -23.81
C TYR A 70 -17.00 -1.81 -23.28
N HIS A 71 -16.92 -0.80 -24.15
CA HIS A 71 -17.13 0.61 -23.77
C HIS A 71 -18.61 1.03 -23.78
N VAL A 72 -19.49 0.14 -24.25
CA VAL A 72 -20.95 0.33 -24.28
C VAL A 72 -21.50 0.36 -22.86
N GLU A 73 -22.42 1.30 -22.58
CA GLU A 73 -22.97 1.62 -21.25
C GLU A 73 -23.39 0.37 -20.45
N ARG A 74 -24.06 -0.60 -21.09
CA ARG A 74 -24.54 -1.85 -20.46
C ARG A 74 -23.42 -2.83 -20.03
N LEU A 75 -22.23 -2.73 -20.61
CA LEU A 75 -21.11 -3.65 -20.35
C LEU A 75 -20.01 -3.05 -19.47
N ARG A 76 -20.07 -1.74 -19.17
CA ARG A 76 -19.03 -1.06 -18.39
C ARG A 76 -18.85 -1.65 -16.99
N ASP A 77 -19.96 -1.92 -16.29
CA ASP A 77 -19.93 -2.54 -14.95
C ASP A 77 -19.27 -3.91 -15.00
N LYS A 78 -19.70 -4.75 -15.96
CA LYS A 78 -19.15 -6.08 -16.19
C LYS A 78 -17.65 -6.01 -16.46
N ARG A 79 -17.23 -5.21 -17.43
CA ARG A 79 -15.83 -4.97 -17.77
C ARG A 79 -15.01 -4.52 -16.55
N ASN A 80 -15.51 -3.55 -15.76
CA ASN A 80 -14.78 -3.04 -14.60
C ASN A 80 -14.57 -4.10 -13.53
N ARG A 81 -15.54 -5.00 -13.31
CA ARG A 81 -15.37 -6.13 -12.39
C ARG A 81 -14.32 -7.12 -12.87
N TYR A 82 -14.26 -7.40 -14.17
CA TYR A 82 -13.17 -8.19 -14.75
C TYR A 82 -11.82 -7.49 -14.60
N LEU A 83 -11.75 -6.18 -14.83
CA LEU A 83 -10.52 -5.39 -14.65
C LEU A 83 -10.05 -5.39 -13.20
N ALA A 84 -10.96 -5.28 -12.24
CA ALA A 84 -10.64 -5.40 -10.83
C ALA A 84 -10.05 -6.78 -10.51
N GLY A 85 -10.69 -7.85 -11.00
CA GLY A 85 -10.21 -9.22 -10.80
C GLY A 85 -8.85 -9.50 -11.43
N LEU A 86 -8.64 -9.00 -12.66
CA LEU A 86 -7.35 -9.08 -13.35
C LEU A 86 -6.28 -8.31 -12.57
N THR A 87 -6.60 -7.12 -12.07
CA THR A 87 -5.68 -6.30 -11.26
C THR A 87 -5.22 -7.04 -10.02
N ILE A 88 -6.14 -7.70 -9.28
CA ILE A 88 -5.82 -8.48 -8.09
C ILE A 88 -4.88 -9.65 -8.42
N ASN A 89 -5.18 -10.40 -9.49
CA ASN A 89 -4.32 -11.50 -9.95
C ASN A 89 -2.91 -11.00 -10.29
N MET A 90 -2.82 -9.89 -11.02
CA MET A 90 -1.53 -9.30 -11.40
C MET A 90 -0.73 -8.80 -10.19
N ILE A 91 -1.37 -8.18 -9.20
CA ILE A 91 -0.71 -7.75 -7.96
C ILE A 91 -0.13 -8.95 -7.20
N ASN A 92 -0.79 -10.10 -7.27
CA ASN A 92 -0.34 -11.36 -6.69
C ASN A 92 0.63 -12.15 -7.59
N ASP A 93 1.01 -11.59 -8.74
CA ASP A 93 1.90 -12.19 -9.74
C ASP A 93 1.47 -13.60 -10.20
N LYS A 94 0.16 -13.87 -10.16
CA LYS A 94 -0.44 -15.18 -10.47
C LYS A 94 -1.77 -14.99 -11.17
N MET A 95 -2.02 -15.77 -12.22
CA MET A 95 -3.34 -15.88 -12.85
C MET A 95 -4.07 -17.10 -12.33
N THR A 96 -5.28 -16.89 -11.84
CA THR A 96 -6.12 -17.94 -11.27
C THR A 96 -7.57 -17.82 -11.73
N GLY A 97 -8.31 -18.92 -11.63
CA GLY A 97 -9.70 -18.98 -12.08
C GLY A 97 -9.79 -18.66 -13.57
N ILE A 98 -10.76 -17.85 -13.98
CA ILE A 98 -10.97 -17.53 -15.40
C ILE A 98 -9.76 -16.88 -16.11
N PHE A 99 -8.80 -16.32 -15.37
CA PHE A 99 -7.64 -15.64 -15.95
C PHE A 99 -6.47 -16.58 -16.24
N ASP A 100 -6.54 -17.85 -15.79
CA ASP A 100 -5.50 -18.86 -16.03
C ASP A 100 -5.47 -19.38 -17.48
N THR A 101 -6.46 -19.00 -18.27
CA THR A 101 -6.65 -19.36 -19.67
C THR A 101 -6.79 -18.10 -20.52
N VAL A 102 -6.58 -18.25 -21.82
CA VAL A 102 -6.76 -17.13 -22.77
C VAL A 102 -8.22 -16.66 -22.79
N PRO A 103 -8.48 -15.35 -22.95
CA PRO A 103 -9.85 -14.84 -23.01
C PRO A 103 -10.62 -15.45 -24.18
N PRO A 104 -11.94 -15.69 -24.03
CA PRO A 104 -12.74 -16.22 -25.12
C PRO A 104 -12.87 -15.20 -26.26
N ASP A 105 -12.89 -15.71 -27.50
CA ASP A 105 -13.13 -14.87 -28.70
C ASP A 105 -14.51 -14.19 -28.63
N GLY A 106 -15.49 -14.86 -28.02
CA GLY A 106 -16.87 -14.42 -27.88
C GLY A 106 -17.13 -13.43 -26.73
N PRO A 107 -18.40 -13.31 -26.29
CA PRO A 107 -18.76 -12.48 -25.14
C PRO A 107 -18.15 -13.03 -23.85
N LEU A 108 -17.80 -12.13 -22.93
CA LEU A 108 -17.35 -12.52 -21.59
C LEU A 108 -18.43 -13.37 -20.87
N PRO A 109 -18.06 -14.44 -20.15
CA PRO A 109 -18.95 -15.20 -19.27
C PRO A 109 -19.67 -14.31 -18.25
N GLU A 110 -20.78 -14.78 -17.68
CA GLU A 110 -21.49 -14.02 -16.64
C GLU A 110 -20.72 -14.03 -15.31
N ILE A 111 -20.85 -12.92 -14.57
CA ILE A 111 -20.03 -12.66 -13.37
C ILE A 111 -20.43 -13.49 -12.17
N ASP A 112 -21.60 -14.12 -12.19
CA ASP A 112 -22.03 -15.03 -11.11
C ASP A 112 -21.08 -16.26 -10.98
N GLU A 113 -20.26 -16.53 -12.01
CA GLU A 113 -19.21 -17.55 -12.04
C GLU A 113 -17.82 -17.03 -11.67
N LEU A 114 -17.64 -15.70 -11.52
CA LEU A 114 -16.53 -15.16 -10.72
C LEU A 114 -16.89 -15.41 -9.26
N SER A 115 -16.88 -16.68 -8.85
CA SER A 115 -16.64 -17.03 -7.46
C SER A 115 -15.50 -16.13 -7.04
N ILE A 116 -15.81 -15.23 -6.10
CA ILE A 116 -14.90 -14.24 -5.48
C ILE A 116 -13.51 -14.79 -5.67
N ILE A 117 -12.68 -14.15 -6.50
CA ILE A 117 -11.31 -14.61 -6.77
C ILE A 117 -10.70 -14.79 -5.39
N THR A 118 -10.77 -16.02 -4.88
CA THR A 118 -10.14 -16.44 -3.66
C THR A 118 -8.75 -16.58 -4.15
N SER A 119 -8.09 -15.43 -4.24
CA SER A 119 -6.65 -15.34 -4.31
C SER A 119 -6.22 -16.32 -3.24
N GLY A 120 -5.59 -17.42 -3.67
CA GLY A 120 -5.02 -18.35 -2.71
C GLY A 120 -4.12 -17.56 -1.77
N GLU A 121 -3.83 -18.13 -0.60
CA GLU A 121 -3.00 -17.44 0.39
C GLU A 121 -1.75 -16.84 -0.28
N ALA A 122 -1.56 -15.53 -0.07
CA ALA A 122 -0.43 -14.82 -0.63
C ALA A 122 0.87 -15.42 -0.07
N ASP A 123 1.98 -15.29 -0.78
CA ASP A 123 3.22 -15.99 -0.38
C ASP A 123 3.73 -15.52 1.00
N TRP A 124 3.39 -14.30 1.41
CA TRP A 124 3.68 -13.79 2.76
C TRP A 124 2.80 -14.43 3.85
N GLU A 125 1.57 -14.84 3.53
CA GLU A 125 0.67 -15.50 4.50
C GLU A 125 1.15 -16.91 4.85
N LYS A 126 1.96 -17.50 3.98
CA LYS A 126 2.60 -18.81 4.17
C LYS A 126 3.98 -18.71 4.85
N ASP A 127 4.51 -17.51 5.02
CA ASP A 127 5.83 -17.30 5.62
C ASP A 127 5.78 -17.53 7.15
N SER A 128 6.39 -18.62 7.61
CA SER A 128 6.53 -18.94 9.04
C SER A 128 7.79 -18.35 9.67
N THR A 129 8.67 -17.72 8.88
CA THR A 129 9.98 -17.21 9.33
C THR A 129 9.85 -16.40 10.62
N TRP A 130 8.85 -15.53 10.69
CA TRP A 130 8.70 -14.60 11.80
C TRP A 130 8.04 -15.20 13.03
N SER A 131 7.10 -16.13 12.86
CA SER A 131 6.51 -16.85 13.98
C SER A 131 7.53 -17.81 14.62
N GLU A 132 8.37 -18.44 13.81
CA GLU A 132 9.51 -19.24 14.26
C GLU A 132 10.55 -18.37 14.99
N PHE A 133 10.92 -17.23 14.40
CA PHE A 133 11.85 -16.29 15.02
C PHE A 133 11.36 -15.79 16.37
N TYR A 134 10.08 -15.41 16.46
CA TYR A 134 9.44 -14.99 17.69
C TYR A 134 9.47 -16.10 18.75
N SER A 135 9.17 -17.33 18.35
CA SER A 135 9.18 -18.50 19.25
C SER A 135 10.60 -18.86 19.72
N ALA A 136 11.63 -18.46 18.98
CA ALA A 136 13.04 -18.69 19.32
C ALA A 136 13.64 -17.59 20.22
N ILE A 137 12.91 -16.50 20.50
CA ILE A 137 13.38 -15.46 21.43
C ILE A 137 13.46 -16.07 22.84
N PRO A 138 14.62 -16.04 23.52
CA PRO A 138 14.75 -16.63 24.84
C PRO A 138 13.80 -16.00 25.85
N GLU A 139 13.13 -16.80 26.68
CA GLU A 139 12.22 -16.34 27.76
C GLU A 139 12.91 -15.42 28.78
N VAL A 140 14.23 -15.53 28.93
CA VAL A 140 15.06 -14.70 29.82
C VAL A 140 15.32 -13.30 29.24
N THR A 141 14.96 -13.06 27.99
CA THR A 141 15.12 -11.72 27.38
C THR A 141 14.11 -10.78 28.02
N ASP A 142 14.56 -9.68 28.62
CA ASP A 142 13.69 -8.63 29.17
C ASP A 142 12.57 -8.32 28.16
N GLU A 143 11.31 -8.41 28.56
CA GLU A 143 10.23 -8.00 27.67
C GLU A 143 10.19 -6.46 27.58
N ILE A 144 9.72 -5.91 26.47
CA ILE A 144 9.51 -4.47 26.37
C ILE A 144 8.29 -4.09 27.21
N SER A 145 8.46 -3.21 28.18
CA SER A 145 7.39 -2.74 29.04
C SER A 145 6.44 -1.81 28.28
N CYS A 146 5.18 -1.78 28.74
CA CYS A 146 4.16 -0.93 28.14
C CYS A 146 4.52 0.55 28.29
N THR A 147 4.31 1.32 27.22
CA THR A 147 4.51 2.77 27.23
C THR A 147 3.33 3.56 27.76
N PHE A 148 2.14 2.98 27.66
CA PHE A 148 0.87 3.64 27.92
C PHE A 148 0.25 3.28 29.26
N HIS A 149 0.61 2.13 29.83
CA HIS A 149 0.08 1.62 31.09
C HIS A 149 1.20 1.47 32.12
N SER A 150 0.89 1.77 33.38
CA SER A 150 1.84 1.69 34.49
C SER A 150 2.03 0.25 34.99
N ASN A 151 0.97 -0.57 34.89
CA ASN A 151 0.94 -1.95 35.33
C ASN A 151 0.74 -2.90 34.13
N GLU A 152 1.26 -4.12 34.23
CA GLU A 152 1.15 -5.11 33.15
C GLU A 152 -0.25 -5.71 33.03
N GLU A 153 -0.97 -5.86 34.14
CA GLU A 153 -2.34 -6.40 34.17
C GLU A 153 -3.30 -5.53 33.33
N ASP A 154 -3.31 -4.22 33.56
CA ASP A 154 -4.09 -3.25 32.75
C ASP A 154 -3.71 -3.30 31.26
N CYS A 155 -2.45 -3.64 30.96
CA CYS A 155 -1.96 -3.75 29.59
C CYS A 155 -2.47 -5.00 28.89
N GLU A 156 -2.60 -6.11 29.60
CA GLU A 156 -3.11 -7.36 29.04
C GLU A 156 -4.65 -7.35 28.93
N GLU A 157 -5.35 -6.65 29.82
CA GLU A 157 -6.81 -6.45 29.71
C GLU A 157 -7.18 -5.63 28.46
N ASP A 158 -6.39 -4.60 28.14
CA ASP A 158 -6.50 -3.78 26.93
C ASP A 158 -5.89 -4.45 25.67
N ALA A 159 -5.51 -5.73 25.75
CA ALA A 159 -4.98 -6.48 24.62
C ALA A 159 -6.05 -6.93 23.62
N SER A 160 -7.27 -6.35 23.68
CA SER A 160 -8.43 -6.69 22.85
C SER A 160 -7.95 -7.04 21.44
N MET A 161 -8.04 -8.34 21.15
CA MET A 161 -7.28 -8.99 20.10
C MET A 161 -7.59 -8.40 18.73
N ASP A 162 -6.75 -7.49 18.26
CA ASP A 162 -6.74 -7.16 16.85
C ASP A 162 -5.73 -8.05 16.13
N LYS A 163 -6.21 -9.21 15.66
CA LYS A 163 -5.46 -10.10 14.78
C LYS A 163 -4.92 -9.32 13.58
N GLN A 164 -5.60 -8.26 13.15
CA GLN A 164 -5.18 -7.40 12.04
C GLN A 164 -3.83 -6.73 12.31
N LEU A 165 -3.58 -6.22 13.53
CA LEU A 165 -2.31 -5.55 13.86
C LEU A 165 -1.13 -6.53 13.86
N GLU A 166 -1.35 -7.80 14.24
CA GLU A 166 -0.32 -8.83 14.11
C GLU A 166 -0.07 -9.19 12.65
N THR A 167 -1.14 -9.40 11.89
CA THR A 167 -1.07 -9.68 10.45
C THR A 167 -0.34 -8.56 9.69
N GLU A 168 -0.66 -7.30 9.99
CA GLU A 168 0.00 -6.13 9.42
C GLU A 168 1.49 -6.12 9.75
N PHE A 169 1.86 -6.41 11.00
CA PHE A 169 3.26 -6.47 11.39
C PHE A 169 4.03 -7.55 10.64
N TRP A 170 3.46 -8.75 10.50
CA TRP A 170 4.08 -9.83 9.73
C TRP A 170 4.27 -9.46 8.26
N PHE A 171 3.27 -8.82 7.65
CA PHE A 171 3.38 -8.33 6.29
C PHE A 171 4.50 -7.29 6.13
N LEU A 172 4.62 -6.33 7.07
CA LEU A 172 5.69 -5.34 7.05
C LEU A 172 7.06 -6.00 7.18
N LEU A 173 7.22 -6.96 8.08
CA LEU A 173 8.48 -7.69 8.23
C LEU A 173 8.83 -8.50 6.99
N TYR A 174 7.84 -9.14 6.34
CA TYR A 174 8.01 -9.82 5.07
C TYR A 174 8.59 -8.89 3.99
N GLN A 175 8.13 -7.63 3.94
CA GLN A 175 8.65 -6.62 3.01
C GLN A 175 10.03 -6.07 3.40
N ILE A 176 10.29 -5.85 4.70
CA ILE A 176 11.57 -5.33 5.19
C ILE A 176 12.71 -6.32 4.94
N ARG A 177 12.45 -7.62 5.07
CA ARG A 177 13.47 -8.69 4.98
C ARG A 177 14.31 -8.66 3.70
N PRO A 178 13.73 -8.70 2.48
CA PRO A 178 14.52 -8.67 1.26
C PRO A 178 15.33 -7.36 1.14
N CYS A 179 14.75 -6.21 1.50
CA CYS A 179 15.45 -4.93 1.52
C CYS A 179 16.67 -4.98 2.45
N ALA A 180 16.50 -5.45 3.68
CA ALA A 180 17.59 -5.61 4.65
C ALA A 180 18.66 -6.60 4.17
N ALA A 181 18.27 -7.65 3.45
CA ALA A 181 19.19 -8.66 2.93
C ALA A 181 20.17 -8.09 1.89
N ILE A 182 19.68 -7.21 1.00
CA ILE A 182 20.45 -6.61 -0.11
C ILE A 182 21.16 -5.31 0.26
N MET A 183 21.04 -4.83 1.50
CA MET A 183 21.74 -3.62 1.95
C MET A 183 23.26 -3.77 1.80
N PRO A 184 23.95 -2.80 1.16
CA PRO A 184 25.37 -2.92 0.84
C PRO A 184 26.27 -2.75 2.08
N CYS A 185 25.83 -1.97 3.07
CA CYS A 185 26.60 -1.69 4.28
C CYS A 185 26.27 -2.72 5.40
N PRO A 186 27.24 -3.55 5.84
CA PRO A 186 27.01 -4.54 6.90
C PRO A 186 26.59 -3.92 8.23
N TYR A 187 27.11 -2.73 8.54
CA TYR A 187 26.78 -2.01 9.77
C TYR A 187 25.32 -1.54 9.78
N SER A 188 24.85 -0.95 8.68
CA SER A 188 23.45 -0.56 8.52
C SER A 188 22.52 -1.78 8.58
N LYS A 189 22.91 -2.88 7.92
CA LYS A 189 22.18 -4.16 7.98
C LYS A 189 22.05 -4.68 9.42
N SER A 190 23.12 -4.62 10.21
CA SER A 190 23.09 -5.01 11.62
C SER A 190 22.13 -4.15 12.45
N LYS A 191 22.07 -2.82 12.21
CA LYS A 191 21.09 -1.94 12.87
C LYS A 191 19.66 -2.34 12.57
N VAL A 192 19.34 -2.60 11.29
CA VAL A 192 18.01 -3.04 10.86
C VAL A 192 17.63 -4.34 11.57
N ILE A 193 18.54 -5.32 11.62
CA ILE A 193 18.32 -6.59 12.31
C ILE A 193 18.05 -6.38 13.81
N HIS A 194 18.80 -5.50 14.49
CA HIS A 194 18.57 -5.21 15.91
C HIS A 194 17.21 -4.55 16.15
N TRP A 195 16.78 -3.66 15.26
CA TRP A 195 15.46 -3.04 15.32
C TRP A 195 14.35 -4.05 15.10
N ILE A 196 14.45 -4.91 14.08
CA ILE A 196 13.51 -6.02 13.85
C ILE A 196 13.42 -6.90 15.11
N TYR A 197 14.57 -7.33 15.65
CA TYR A 197 14.60 -8.14 16.88
C TYR A 197 13.90 -7.43 18.05
N THR A 198 14.12 -6.12 18.21
CA THR A 198 13.46 -5.35 19.27
C THR A 198 11.95 -5.28 19.06
N LEU A 199 11.48 -5.04 17.83
CA LEU A 199 10.05 -4.99 17.53
C LEU A 199 9.38 -6.35 17.73
N CYS A 200 10.07 -7.45 17.40
CA CYS A 200 9.60 -8.82 17.67
C CYS A 200 9.55 -9.17 19.16
N ARG A 201 10.30 -8.51 20.04
CA ARG A 201 10.22 -8.72 21.51
C ARG A 201 8.94 -8.17 22.13
N LEU A 202 8.14 -7.39 21.38
CA LEU A 202 6.87 -6.89 21.86
C LEU A 202 5.80 -7.99 21.71
N SER A 203 5.36 -8.54 22.84
CA SER A 203 4.44 -9.67 22.86
C SER A 203 3.06 -9.35 22.28
N ALA A 204 2.45 -10.37 21.68
CA ALA A 204 1.04 -10.34 21.29
C ALA A 204 0.08 -10.08 22.47
N LYS A 205 0.54 -10.22 23.71
CA LYS A 205 -0.23 -9.90 24.93
C LYS A 205 -0.21 -8.41 25.30
N LYS A 206 0.61 -7.58 24.65
CA LYS A 206 0.61 -6.14 24.93
C LYS A 206 -0.66 -5.47 24.39
N CYS A 207 -1.01 -4.32 24.97
CA CYS A 207 -2.22 -3.58 24.60
C CYS A 207 -2.19 -3.13 23.14
N PHE A 208 -3.36 -2.83 22.58
CA PHE A 208 -3.49 -2.40 21.18
C PHE A 208 -2.62 -1.18 20.84
N LYS A 209 -2.43 -0.24 21.78
CA LYS A 209 -1.58 0.95 21.59
C LYS A 209 -0.11 0.59 21.40
N MET A 210 0.38 -0.42 22.12
CA MET A 210 1.75 -0.92 21.95
C MET A 210 1.93 -1.63 20.62
N LYS A 211 0.93 -2.42 20.19
CA LYS A 211 0.93 -3.06 18.86
C LYS A 211 0.90 -2.02 17.72
N THR A 212 0.06 -1.00 17.86
CA THR A 212 0.02 0.13 16.91
C THR A 212 1.37 0.81 16.83
N LEU A 213 1.97 1.14 18.00
CA LEU A 213 3.29 1.76 18.04
C LEU A 213 4.36 0.89 17.37
N ARG A 214 4.36 -0.43 17.62
CA ARG A 214 5.26 -1.38 16.95
C ARG A 214 5.12 -1.30 15.43
N ASN A 215 3.89 -1.25 14.93
CA ASN A 215 3.59 -1.18 13.49
C ASN A 215 4.02 0.17 12.91
N ASP A 216 3.84 1.28 13.63
CA ASP A 216 4.35 2.60 13.21
C ASP A 216 5.87 2.59 13.03
N TYR A 217 6.60 1.94 13.94
CA TYR A 217 8.04 1.71 13.80
C TYR A 217 8.37 0.82 12.60
N ALA A 218 7.62 -0.24 12.36
CA ALA A 218 7.84 -1.12 11.22
C ALA A 218 7.59 -0.40 9.88
N TYR A 219 6.52 0.39 9.74
CA TYR A 219 6.29 1.24 8.56
C TYR A 219 7.42 2.24 8.35
N SER A 220 7.81 2.94 9.42
CA SER A 220 8.88 3.91 9.34
C SER A 220 10.20 3.24 8.94
N LEU A 221 10.49 2.05 9.48
CA LEU A 221 11.68 1.28 9.11
C LEU A 221 11.64 0.87 7.64
N LEU A 222 10.50 0.32 7.18
CA LEU A 222 10.28 -0.05 5.79
C LEU A 222 10.59 1.11 4.83
N SER A 223 10.09 2.31 5.14
CA SER A 223 10.31 3.50 4.29
C SER A 223 11.79 3.83 4.09
N TYR A 224 12.65 3.60 5.08
CA TYR A 224 14.10 3.82 4.94
C TYR A 224 14.81 2.66 4.26
N VAL A 225 14.43 1.42 4.58
CA VAL A 225 15.14 0.25 4.04
C VAL A 225 14.81 -0.01 2.57
N ILE A 226 13.67 0.44 2.06
CA ILE A 226 13.36 0.39 0.61
C ILE A 226 14.43 1.17 -0.19
N ASP A 227 14.89 2.30 0.34
CA ASP A 227 15.97 3.11 -0.24
C ASP A 227 17.38 2.59 0.15
N LEU A 228 17.46 1.41 0.78
CA LEU A 228 18.69 0.78 1.27
C LEU A 228 19.47 1.63 2.29
N LYS A 229 18.77 2.50 3.02
CA LYS A 229 19.35 3.42 4.00
C LYS A 229 18.84 3.15 5.41
N VAL A 230 19.59 3.62 6.39
CA VAL A 230 19.16 3.68 7.80
C VAL A 230 19.28 5.12 8.21
N ALA A 231 18.15 5.74 8.55
CA ALA A 231 18.11 7.13 8.95
C ALA A 231 17.11 7.37 10.08
N GLY A 232 17.17 8.55 10.67
CA GLY A 232 16.23 8.99 11.70
C GLY A 232 16.31 8.12 12.96
N PRO A 233 15.18 7.63 13.51
CA PRO A 233 15.16 6.89 14.78
C PRO A 233 15.97 5.60 14.73
N PHE A 234 16.27 5.08 13.54
CA PHE A 234 16.94 3.80 13.33
C PHE A 234 18.47 3.90 13.29
N GLU A 235 19.02 5.11 13.29
CA GLU A 235 20.46 5.32 13.35
C GLU A 235 21.05 4.94 14.70
N ASP A 236 20.31 5.18 15.77
CA ASP A 236 20.69 4.77 17.11
C ASP A 236 20.22 3.33 17.37
N SER A 237 20.88 2.66 18.32
CA SER A 237 20.47 1.32 18.74
C SER A 237 19.07 1.38 19.37
N PRO A 238 18.23 0.35 19.16
CA PRO A 238 16.89 0.32 19.72
C PRO A 238 16.90 0.35 21.25
N PRO A 239 15.87 0.94 21.87
CA PRO A 239 15.76 0.99 23.32
C PRO A 239 15.55 -0.43 23.89
N ARG A 240 16.19 -0.72 25.03
CA ARG A 240 16.16 -2.07 25.61
C ARG A 240 14.86 -2.40 26.34
N ARG A 241 14.30 -1.43 27.07
CA ARG A 241 13.21 -1.68 28.04
C ARG A 241 11.86 -1.12 27.61
N LYS A 242 11.82 0.03 26.95
CA LYS A 242 10.59 0.76 26.67
C LYS A 242 10.67 1.38 25.30
N LEU A 243 9.64 1.19 24.49
CA LEU A 243 9.55 1.75 23.15
C LEU A 243 8.82 3.10 23.22
N PRO A 244 9.50 4.25 23.07
CA PRO A 244 8.84 5.55 23.16
C PRO A 244 8.04 5.83 21.87
N PRO A 245 7.05 6.74 21.90
CA PRO A 245 6.34 7.16 20.70
C PRO A 245 7.30 7.72 19.64
N LEU A 246 7.10 7.36 18.37
CA LEU A 246 7.95 7.81 17.26
C LEU A 246 8.03 9.33 17.16
N ALA A 247 6.92 10.04 17.39
CA ALA A 247 6.87 11.49 17.38
C ALA A 247 7.83 12.12 18.41
N GLU A 248 7.99 11.50 19.57
CA GLU A 248 8.93 11.96 20.59
C GLU A 248 10.39 11.75 20.15
N ILE A 249 10.70 10.60 19.53
CA ILE A 249 12.04 10.38 18.99
C ILE A 249 12.31 11.36 17.85
N ALA A 250 11.38 11.52 16.92
CA ALA A 250 11.52 12.43 15.79
C ALA A 250 11.81 13.86 16.27
N LYS A 251 11.10 14.32 17.30
CA LYS A 251 11.35 15.63 17.92
C LYS A 251 12.76 15.71 18.51
N LYS A 252 13.19 14.71 19.29
CA LYS A 252 14.55 14.68 19.87
C LYS A 252 15.64 14.65 18.80
N ILE A 253 15.41 13.94 17.70
CA ILE A 253 16.34 13.87 16.57
C ILE A 253 16.40 15.21 15.85
N ALA A 254 15.26 15.85 15.59
CA ALA A 254 15.22 17.18 15.00
C ALA A 254 15.93 18.23 15.88
N GLU A 255 15.84 18.10 17.20
CA GLU A 255 16.57 18.94 18.16
C GLU A 255 18.08 18.64 18.17
N LYS A 256 18.47 17.35 18.12
CA LYS A 256 19.88 16.90 18.12
C LYS A 256 20.59 17.19 16.79
N TYR A 257 19.87 17.04 15.69
CA TYR A 257 20.33 17.24 14.33
C TYR A 257 19.33 18.12 13.58
N PRO A 258 19.38 19.44 13.76
CA PRO A 258 18.59 20.36 12.95
C PRO A 258 18.82 20.06 11.46
N ILE A 259 17.78 20.17 10.64
CA ILE A 259 17.89 20.02 9.18
C ILE A 259 18.94 20.97 8.60
N THR A 260 19.16 22.11 9.26
CA THR A 260 20.17 23.12 8.91
C THR A 260 21.59 22.77 9.37
N SER A 261 21.79 21.66 10.11
CA SER A 261 23.11 21.26 10.60
C SER A 261 23.88 20.54 9.50
N PRO A 262 25.02 21.09 9.02
CA PRO A 262 25.83 20.45 7.99
C PRO A 262 26.58 19.21 8.50
N TYR A 263 26.58 18.97 9.82
CA TYR A 263 27.29 17.86 10.45
C TYR A 263 26.39 16.66 10.74
N ASN A 264 25.14 16.68 10.27
CA ASN A 264 24.26 15.52 10.46
C ASN A 264 24.58 14.41 9.43
N CYS A 265 24.30 13.17 9.82
CA CYS A 265 24.43 11.96 8.99
C CYS A 265 23.72 12.06 7.64
N GLN A 266 22.57 12.75 7.57
CA GLN A 266 21.79 12.93 6.35
C GLN A 266 22.48 13.87 5.37
N ALA A 267 23.11 14.93 5.86
CA ALA A 267 23.93 15.87 5.12
C ALA A 267 25.17 15.14 4.59
N ASN A 268 25.84 14.34 5.43
CA ASN A 268 26.96 13.52 4.97
C ASN A 268 26.53 12.52 3.89
N SER A 269 25.44 11.78 4.11
CA SER A 269 24.92 10.83 3.11
C SER A 269 24.45 11.52 1.83
N PHE A 270 23.90 12.73 1.92
CA PHE A 270 23.59 13.56 0.76
C PHE A 270 24.86 13.94 0.01
N MET A 271 25.88 14.43 0.72
CA MET A 271 27.18 14.82 0.13
C MET A 271 27.87 13.62 -0.53
N ASP A 272 27.86 12.45 0.11
CA ASP A 272 28.44 11.21 -0.43
C ASP A 272 27.70 10.71 -1.68
N ALA A 273 26.41 11.04 -1.83
CA ALA A 273 25.62 10.71 -3.01
C ALA A 273 25.81 11.72 -4.15
N GLN A 274 26.50 12.84 -3.93
CA GLN A 274 26.76 13.81 -4.99
C GLN A 274 27.87 13.32 -5.92
N PRO A 275 27.81 13.64 -7.22
CA PRO A 275 28.90 13.33 -8.14
C PRO A 275 30.22 13.96 -7.68
N ALA A 276 31.32 13.20 -7.76
CA ALA A 276 32.65 13.76 -7.54
C ALA A 276 32.97 14.77 -8.65
N LEU A 277 33.36 15.98 -8.27
CA LEU A 277 33.76 17.02 -9.22
C LEU A 277 35.22 16.78 -9.65
N GLU A 278 35.48 16.81 -10.96
CA GLU A 278 36.84 16.81 -11.50
C GLU A 278 37.51 18.18 -11.35
N GLU A 279 36.75 19.28 -11.45
CA GLU A 279 37.18 20.66 -11.16
C GLU A 279 36.04 21.51 -10.59
N GLY A 280 36.35 22.47 -9.71
CA GLY A 280 35.40 23.45 -9.15
C GLY A 280 34.87 23.13 -7.75
N ALA A 281 33.87 23.90 -7.29
CA ALA A 281 33.20 23.69 -5.99
C ALA A 281 31.69 23.85 -6.15
N ILE A 282 30.91 22.90 -5.60
CA ILE A 282 29.46 23.03 -5.46
C ILE A 282 29.14 23.35 -4.00
N CYS A 283 28.29 24.35 -3.80
CA CYS A 283 27.75 24.73 -2.50
C CYS A 283 26.28 24.30 -2.41
N TYR A 284 25.93 23.60 -1.33
CA TYR A 284 24.57 23.21 -1.02
C TYR A 284 24.07 24.01 0.18
N VAL A 285 22.87 24.58 0.06
CA VAL A 285 22.23 25.36 1.11
C VAL A 285 20.94 24.67 1.53
N ALA A 286 20.87 24.24 2.79
CA ALA A 286 19.64 23.74 3.37
C ALA A 286 18.70 24.92 3.65
N VAL A 287 17.57 24.99 2.93
CA VAL A 287 16.54 26.01 3.14
C VAL A 287 15.40 25.41 3.95
N THR A 288 15.16 25.94 5.15
CA THR A 288 14.01 25.59 5.99
C THR A 288 13.15 26.83 6.23
N GLY A 289 11.83 26.69 6.14
CA GLY A 289 10.89 27.79 6.42
C GLY A 289 9.77 27.34 7.36
N ASN A 290 9.37 28.22 8.28
CA ASN A 290 8.12 28.05 9.01
C ASN A 290 6.95 28.36 8.05
N GLN A 291 5.84 27.63 8.15
CA GLN A 291 4.60 28.03 7.48
C GLN A 291 4.27 29.46 7.93
N PHE A 292 4.26 30.36 6.96
CA PHE A 292 4.04 31.78 7.16
C PHE A 292 2.54 31.99 7.43
N ASP A 293 2.15 32.47 8.62
CA ASP A 293 0.79 32.93 8.88
C ASP A 293 0.67 34.39 8.41
N PRO A 294 -0.02 34.67 7.28
CA PRO A 294 -0.12 36.02 6.74
C PRO A 294 -0.85 37.01 7.66
N ASN A 295 -1.49 36.56 8.74
CA ASN A 295 -2.22 37.43 9.67
C ASN A 295 -1.33 38.10 10.74
N THR A 296 -0.05 37.76 10.83
CA THR A 296 0.85 38.27 11.89
C THR A 296 1.62 39.55 11.53
N LEU A 297 1.45 40.09 10.31
CA LEU A 297 2.21 41.24 9.81
C LEU A 297 1.41 42.54 9.59
N LEU A 298 0.23 42.67 10.18
CA LEU A 298 -0.39 43.99 10.27
C LEU A 298 -0.02 44.64 11.60
N PRO A 299 0.90 45.64 11.62
CA PRO A 299 1.05 46.48 12.79
C PRO A 299 -0.27 47.24 13.03
N ARG A 300 -0.76 47.22 14.27
CA ARG A 300 -1.79 48.16 14.73
C ARG A 300 -1.21 49.56 14.87
#